data_AF-A0AAN8C746-F1
#
_entry.id   AF-A0AAN8C746-F1
#
_cell.length_a   1.000
_cell.length_b   1.000
_cell.length_c   1.000
_cell.angle_alpha   90.00
_cell.angle_beta   90.00
_cell.angle_gamma   90.00
#
_symmetry.space_group_name_H-M   'P 1'
#
loop_
_entity.id
_entity.type
_entity.pdbx_description
1 polymer ?
#
loop_
_entity_poly.entity_id
_entity_poly.type
_entity_poly.pdbx_seq_one_letter_code
_entity_poly.pdbx_strand_id
1 'polypeptide(L)'
;MAGTVLIRCMSRTLLSAAHGAKGFRTRGTTRFYWTTFRRTAIALTSGRAAFLVGLPTLSCLGYEAYHRVQSSAVVHALEKEEVLEQADYLYSCAETEKLYQLLLQYKDSDEAEFLWRLARASRDMALMPDMEDKQKKELTFEGFEYVKKALEKDEKCSAAHKWYAICLSDVGDYLGVKGKIGNAYIIRDHLEKAIELNPKDATSLHILGYWCFAFAELPWYQRKVAAVIFSSPPVSTYEEALQFFQKAEEVDPNFYSKNLLMLGKTYLSMKEKEKGLLFLTRAKEYPAHTLEDKEVHKEAVELLKKLV
;
A
#
# COMPACT_ATOMS: atom_id res chain seq x y z
N MET A 1 8.73 -0.27 -8.14
CA MET A 1 9.61 -0.04 -6.97
C MET A 1 8.83 0.56 -5.79
N ALA A 2 7.72 -0.10 -5.42
CA ALA A 2 6.75 0.35 -4.42
C ALA A 2 6.99 -0.24 -3.00
N GLY A 3 7.99 -1.12 -2.85
CA GLY A 3 8.25 -1.86 -1.61
C GLY A 3 9.07 -1.12 -0.56
N THR A 4 9.63 0.05 -0.89
CA THR A 4 10.75 0.70 -0.18
C THR A 4 10.52 1.05 1.30
N VAL A 5 9.28 0.93 1.80
CA VAL A 5 8.85 1.50 3.07
C VAL A 5 7.93 0.55 3.86
N LEU A 6 7.41 -0.53 3.29
CA LEU A 6 6.27 -1.29 3.86
C LEU A 6 6.54 -1.92 5.25
N ILE A 7 7.78 -2.24 5.65
CA ILE A 7 8.03 -3.11 6.83
C ILE A 7 9.19 -2.61 7.71
N ARG A 8 9.42 -1.29 7.74
CA ARG A 8 10.34 -0.71 8.72
C ARG A 8 9.78 -0.64 10.15
N CYS A 9 8.47 -0.80 10.35
CA CYS A 9 7.85 -0.68 11.68
C CYS A 9 7.78 -2.01 12.47
N MET A 10 7.50 -3.16 11.83
CA MET A 10 7.59 -4.43 12.57
C MET A 10 9.04 -4.85 12.87
N SER A 11 9.99 -4.45 12.01
CA SER A 11 11.40 -4.87 12.13
C SER A 11 12.24 -3.99 13.08
N ARG A 12 11.94 -2.69 13.26
CA ARG A 12 12.82 -1.79 14.07
C ARG A 12 12.51 -1.68 15.55
N THR A 13 11.34 -2.06 16.04
CA THR A 13 11.04 -1.89 17.48
C THR A 13 11.40 -3.11 18.34
N LEU A 14 11.96 -4.15 17.72
CA LEU A 14 12.73 -5.15 18.46
C LEU A 14 14.24 -5.00 18.25
N LEU A 15 14.71 -4.29 17.21
CA LEU A 15 16.14 -4.12 16.91
C LEU A 15 16.48 -2.74 16.30
N SER A 16 17.15 -1.89 17.12
CA SER A 16 18.10 -0.81 16.75
C SER A 16 17.54 0.47 16.09
N ALA A 17 17.66 1.67 16.67
CA ALA A 17 18.87 2.46 16.94
C ALA A 17 19.78 2.69 15.71
N ALA A 18 20.06 3.98 15.42
CA ALA A 18 21.16 4.55 14.62
C ALA A 18 21.01 4.78 13.08
N HIS A 19 21.04 6.08 12.71
CA HIS A 19 21.71 6.79 11.59
C HIS A 19 21.56 6.27 10.12
N GLY A 20 21.47 7.08 9.05
CA GLY A 20 21.48 8.52 8.81
C GLY A 20 22.01 8.84 7.39
N ALA A 21 21.34 9.74 6.64
CA ALA A 21 21.77 10.54 5.45
C ALA A 21 22.12 9.81 4.12
N LYS A 22 22.13 10.41 2.90
CA LYS A 22 21.56 11.58 2.18
C LYS A 22 21.96 11.40 0.68
N GLY A 23 21.25 12.01 -0.29
CA GLY A 23 21.89 12.40 -1.57
C GLY A 23 21.05 12.43 -2.87
N PHE A 24 20.60 13.64 -3.24
CA PHE A 24 20.70 14.36 -4.53
C PHE A 24 20.42 13.69 -5.91
N ARG A 25 19.60 14.36 -6.76
CA ARG A 25 19.69 14.24 -8.24
C ARG A 25 19.25 15.50 -9.00
N THR A 26 19.89 15.71 -10.15
CA THR A 26 19.85 16.86 -11.07
C THR A 26 18.91 16.67 -12.27
N ARG A 27 18.83 17.74 -13.08
CA ARG A 27 17.70 18.30 -13.87
C ARG A 27 17.85 18.12 -15.40
N GLY A 28 16.72 18.25 -16.11
CA GLY A 28 16.60 18.77 -17.50
C GLY A 28 16.10 17.76 -18.54
N THR A 29 15.44 18.10 -19.64
CA THR A 29 14.80 19.34 -20.12
C THR A 29 13.92 18.97 -21.33
N THR A 30 12.82 19.70 -21.45
CA THR A 30 11.89 19.99 -22.58
C THR A 30 12.38 19.83 -24.02
N ARG A 31 11.47 19.42 -24.96
CA ARG A 31 10.93 20.35 -25.99
C ARG A 31 9.78 19.80 -26.86
N PHE A 32 8.89 20.75 -27.16
CA PHE A 32 7.74 20.86 -28.07
C PHE A 32 7.96 20.48 -29.54
N TYR A 33 6.87 20.12 -30.23
CA TYR A 33 6.58 20.59 -31.61
C TYR A 33 5.08 20.81 -31.87
N TRP A 34 4.78 21.86 -32.63
CA TRP A 34 3.49 22.30 -33.18
C TRP A 34 3.25 21.70 -34.58
N THR A 35 1.99 21.57 -35.04
CA THR A 35 1.44 22.35 -36.18
C THR A 35 0.02 21.92 -36.61
N THR A 36 -0.76 22.97 -36.87
CA THR A 36 -1.99 23.19 -37.69
C THR A 36 -2.26 22.30 -38.91
N PHE A 37 -3.54 22.05 -39.28
CA PHE A 37 -4.34 22.86 -40.25
C PHE A 37 -5.69 22.21 -40.67
N ARG A 38 -6.68 23.09 -40.90
CA ARG A 38 -7.78 23.11 -41.90
C ARG A 38 -9.10 22.31 -41.76
N ARG A 39 -10.16 23.12 -41.61
CA ARG A 39 -11.58 22.91 -42.01
C ARG A 39 -11.74 22.54 -43.49
N THR A 40 -12.77 21.75 -43.79
CA THR A 40 -13.69 22.01 -44.92
C THR A 40 -15.12 21.62 -44.54
N ALA A 41 -16.07 22.45 -44.94
CA ALA A 41 -17.51 22.28 -44.79
C ALA A 41 -18.09 21.81 -46.13
N ILE A 42 -19.10 20.95 -46.10
CA ILE A 42 -19.99 20.73 -47.24
C ILE A 42 -21.43 20.67 -46.71
N ALA A 43 -22.24 21.60 -47.21
CA ALA A 43 -23.69 21.63 -47.05
C ALA A 43 -24.34 20.78 -48.14
N LEU A 44 -25.41 20.05 -47.80
CA LEU A 44 -26.35 19.49 -48.76
C LEU A 44 -27.78 19.72 -48.27
N THR A 45 -28.60 20.13 -49.21
CA THR A 45 -29.92 20.73 -49.07
C THR A 45 -31.04 19.73 -49.43
N SER A 46 -32.24 20.04 -48.93
CA SER A 46 -33.58 19.54 -49.33
C SER A 46 -33.95 18.10 -48.89
N GLY A 47 -35.18 17.77 -48.50
CA GLY A 47 -36.40 18.55 -48.30
C GLY A 47 -37.57 17.61 -47.96
N ARG A 48 -38.42 18.05 -47.01
CA ARG A 48 -39.83 17.66 -46.73
C ARG A 48 -40.15 16.22 -46.30
N ALA A 49 -40.62 16.06 -45.06
CA ALA A 49 -42.06 15.97 -44.74
C ALA A 49 -42.24 15.87 -43.22
N ALA A 50 -43.06 16.78 -42.66
CA ALA A 50 -43.36 16.86 -41.25
C ALA A 50 -44.41 15.80 -40.86
N PHE A 51 -44.04 14.90 -39.95
CA PHE A 51 -44.96 14.21 -39.06
C PHE A 51 -44.61 14.64 -37.64
N LEU A 52 -45.30 15.67 -37.14
CA LEU A 52 -45.19 16.11 -35.75
C LEU A 52 -45.94 15.11 -34.87
N VAL A 53 -45.27 14.03 -34.47
CA VAL A 53 -45.62 13.33 -33.24
C VAL A 53 -45.25 14.29 -32.11
N GLY A 54 -46.26 14.84 -31.44
CA GLY A 54 -46.06 15.65 -30.24
C GLY A 54 -45.42 14.81 -29.14
N LEU A 55 -44.10 14.75 -29.13
CA LEU A 55 -43.34 14.38 -27.94
C LEU A 55 -43.68 15.42 -26.88
N PRO A 56 -44.14 15.01 -25.68
CA PRO A 56 -44.40 15.96 -24.61
C PRO A 56 -43.11 16.75 -24.40
N THR A 57 -43.16 18.08 -24.43
CA THR A 57 -41.99 18.94 -24.20
C THR A 57 -41.29 18.64 -22.86
N LEU A 58 -42.01 18.01 -21.92
CA LEU A 58 -41.48 17.41 -20.69
C LEU A 58 -40.44 16.30 -20.92
N SER A 59 -40.52 15.50 -22.00
CA SER A 59 -39.58 14.42 -22.28
C SER A 59 -38.24 14.93 -22.84
N CYS A 60 -38.25 16.04 -23.59
CA CYS A 60 -37.03 16.61 -24.16
C CYS A 60 -36.22 17.37 -23.10
N LEU A 61 -36.89 18.12 -22.22
CA LEU A 61 -36.24 18.77 -21.07
C LEU A 61 -35.68 17.75 -20.07
N GLY A 62 -36.41 16.66 -19.82
CA GLY A 62 -35.92 15.55 -19.00
C GLY A 62 -34.71 14.85 -19.64
N TYR A 63 -34.71 14.64 -20.95
CA TYR A 63 -33.60 14.04 -21.69
C TYR A 63 -32.35 14.94 -21.73
N GLU A 64 -32.50 16.24 -21.95
CA GLU A 64 -31.38 17.20 -21.92
C GLU A 64 -30.79 17.37 -20.51
N ALA A 65 -31.65 17.43 -19.48
CA ALA A 65 -31.21 17.46 -18.10
C ALA A 65 -30.48 16.16 -17.72
N TYR A 66 -31.03 15.01 -18.10
CA TYR A 66 -30.39 13.70 -17.91
C TYR A 66 -29.03 13.64 -18.62
N HIS A 67 -28.96 14.04 -19.90
CA HIS A 67 -27.72 14.03 -20.67
C HIS A 67 -26.68 15.01 -20.12
N ARG A 68 -27.08 16.19 -19.62
CA ARG A 68 -26.17 17.13 -18.95
C ARG A 68 -25.62 16.58 -17.64
N VAL A 69 -26.49 15.99 -16.80
CA VAL A 69 -26.07 15.35 -15.54
C VAL A 69 -25.14 14.18 -15.83
N GLN A 70 -25.47 13.34 -16.82
CA GLN A 70 -24.63 12.21 -17.22
C GLN A 70 -23.29 12.69 -17.81
N SER A 71 -23.30 13.72 -18.67
CA SER A 71 -22.06 14.29 -19.22
C SER A 71 -21.19 14.90 -18.12
N SER A 72 -21.77 15.64 -17.18
CA SER A 72 -21.05 16.23 -16.05
C SER A 72 -20.50 15.17 -15.11
N ALA A 73 -21.24 14.09 -14.86
CA ALA A 73 -20.77 12.97 -14.04
C ALA A 73 -19.65 12.19 -14.72
N VAL A 74 -19.72 12.02 -16.05
CA VAL A 74 -18.67 11.39 -16.86
C VAL A 74 -17.40 12.23 -16.88
N VAL A 75 -17.49 13.54 -17.14
CA VAL A 75 -16.34 14.46 -17.04
C VAL A 75 -15.77 14.44 -15.62
N HIS A 76 -16.66 14.48 -14.63
CA HIS A 76 -16.46 14.19 -13.21
C HIS A 76 -15.49 13.04 -12.92
N ALA A 77 -15.90 11.86 -13.36
CA ALA A 77 -15.14 10.63 -13.18
C ALA A 77 -13.80 10.73 -13.91
N LEU A 78 -13.82 11.12 -15.19
CA LEU A 78 -12.63 11.15 -16.04
C LEU A 78 -11.52 12.05 -15.45
N GLU A 79 -11.88 13.22 -14.91
CA GLU A 79 -10.95 14.08 -14.18
C GLU A 79 -10.37 13.41 -12.92
N LYS A 80 -11.19 12.65 -12.16
CA LYS A 80 -10.70 11.89 -10.99
C LYS A 80 -9.75 10.78 -11.39
N GLU A 81 -10.10 9.99 -12.40
CA GLU A 81 -9.26 8.90 -12.90
C GLU A 81 -7.90 9.43 -13.37
N GLU A 82 -7.86 10.55 -14.10
CA GLU A 82 -6.60 11.21 -14.50
C GLU A 82 -5.71 11.57 -13.30
N VAL A 83 -6.30 12.09 -12.22
CA VAL A 83 -5.56 12.44 -11.00
C VAL A 83 -5.05 11.17 -10.28
N LEU A 84 -5.86 10.11 -10.22
CA LEU A 84 -5.44 8.84 -9.62
C LEU A 84 -4.31 8.19 -10.43
N GLU A 85 -4.38 8.21 -11.76
CA GLU A 85 -3.30 7.76 -12.63
C GLU A 85 -2.04 8.60 -12.42
N GLN A 86 -2.17 9.92 -12.29
CA GLN A 86 -1.03 10.80 -11.97
C GLN A 86 -0.43 10.45 -10.61
N ALA A 87 -1.25 10.19 -9.59
CA ALA A 87 -0.79 9.79 -8.27
C ALA A 87 -0.04 8.44 -8.31
N ASP A 88 -0.57 7.45 -9.03
CA ASP A 88 0.09 6.15 -9.18
C ASP A 88 1.38 6.25 -10.01
N TYR A 89 1.43 7.14 -11.01
CA TYR A 89 2.67 7.46 -11.73
C TYR A 89 3.72 8.08 -10.80
N LEU A 90 3.36 9.13 -10.03
CA LEU A 90 4.26 9.77 -9.08
C LEU A 90 4.78 8.79 -8.03
N TYR A 91 3.91 7.89 -7.54
CA TYR A 91 4.29 6.81 -6.65
C TYR A 91 5.31 5.86 -7.31
N SER A 92 5.08 5.45 -8.55
CA SER A 92 6.00 4.57 -9.30
C SER A 92 7.38 5.20 -9.51
N CYS A 93 7.45 6.53 -9.63
CA CYS A 93 8.67 7.31 -9.76
C CYS A 93 9.35 7.67 -8.42
N ALA A 94 8.77 7.27 -7.28
CA ALA A 94 9.22 7.64 -5.94
C ALA A 94 9.28 9.17 -5.71
N GLU A 95 8.38 9.92 -6.34
CA GLU A 95 8.23 11.38 -6.19
C GLU A 95 7.32 11.71 -4.99
N THR A 96 7.74 11.29 -3.78
CA THR A 96 6.91 11.28 -2.56
C THR A 96 6.32 12.65 -2.20
N GLU A 97 7.12 13.71 -2.24
CA GLU A 97 6.64 15.06 -1.89
C GLU A 97 5.55 15.56 -2.85
N LYS A 98 5.75 15.35 -4.16
CA LYS A 98 4.77 15.75 -5.19
C LYS A 98 3.50 14.92 -5.08
N LEU A 99 3.64 13.62 -4.83
CA LEU A 99 2.52 12.71 -4.59
C LEU A 99 1.68 13.18 -3.40
N TYR A 100 2.35 13.48 -2.27
CA TYR A 100 1.68 13.96 -1.07
C TYR A 100 0.95 15.28 -1.32
N GLN A 101 1.61 16.26 -1.96
CA GLN A 101 0.98 17.54 -2.29
C GLN A 101 -0.21 17.41 -3.25
N LEU A 102 -0.14 16.50 -4.22
CA LEU A 102 -1.26 16.21 -5.12
C LEU A 102 -2.46 15.67 -4.33
N LEU A 103 -2.24 14.63 -3.52
CA LEU A 103 -3.29 13.93 -2.79
C LEU A 103 -3.86 14.74 -1.62
N LEU A 104 -3.08 15.65 -1.04
CA LEU A 104 -3.53 16.51 0.07
C LEU A 104 -4.69 17.43 -0.33
N GLN A 105 -4.81 17.75 -1.62
CA GLN A 105 -5.96 18.50 -2.17
C GLN A 105 -7.29 17.72 -2.05
N TYR A 106 -7.22 16.40 -1.83
CA TYR A 106 -8.34 15.48 -1.72
C TYR A 106 -8.50 14.89 -0.31
N LYS A 107 -7.90 15.52 0.71
CA LYS A 107 -7.93 15.03 2.11
C LYS A 107 -9.34 14.91 2.72
N ASP A 108 -10.30 15.65 2.17
CA ASP A 108 -11.70 15.66 2.57
C ASP A 108 -12.61 15.03 1.49
N SER A 109 -12.03 14.24 0.57
CA SER A 109 -12.77 13.51 -0.46
C SER A 109 -13.68 12.45 0.15
N ASP A 110 -14.82 12.21 -0.50
CA ASP A 110 -15.73 11.11 -0.18
C ASP A 110 -15.33 9.79 -0.87
N GLU A 111 -14.23 9.78 -1.62
CA GLU A 111 -13.74 8.61 -2.35
C GLU A 111 -12.60 7.92 -1.58
N ALA A 112 -12.80 6.64 -1.25
CA ALA A 112 -11.78 5.84 -0.55
C ALA A 112 -10.45 5.80 -1.30
N GLU A 113 -10.48 5.81 -2.63
CA GLU A 113 -9.30 5.71 -3.51
C GLU A 113 -8.29 6.85 -3.34
N PHE A 114 -8.76 8.07 -3.05
CA PHE A 114 -7.86 9.18 -2.72
C PHE A 114 -7.33 9.07 -1.29
N LEU A 115 -8.20 8.69 -0.35
CA LEU A 115 -7.89 8.69 1.08
C LEU A 115 -6.85 7.64 1.47
N TRP A 116 -6.96 6.39 0.97
CA TRP A 116 -5.95 5.37 1.28
C TRP A 116 -4.60 5.69 0.61
N ARG A 117 -4.62 6.29 -0.60
CA ARG A 117 -3.39 6.75 -1.28
C ARG A 117 -2.75 7.89 -0.50
N LEU A 118 -3.54 8.81 0.04
CA LEU A 118 -3.04 9.90 0.88
C LEU A 118 -2.41 9.33 2.15
N ALA A 119 -3.03 8.35 2.82
CA ALA A 119 -2.44 7.68 3.98
C ALA A 119 -1.08 7.05 3.66
N ARG A 120 -0.98 6.35 2.53
CA ARG A 120 0.29 5.82 2.00
C ARG A 120 1.33 6.93 1.82
N ALA A 121 0.95 8.02 1.15
CA ALA A 121 1.83 9.15 0.90
C ALA A 121 2.27 9.84 2.20
N SER A 122 1.37 10.03 3.17
CA SER A 122 1.70 10.58 4.50
C SER A 122 2.74 9.71 5.22
N ARG A 123 2.57 8.39 5.16
CA ARG A 123 3.51 7.43 5.74
C ARG A 123 4.88 7.47 5.03
N ASP A 124 4.89 7.52 3.70
CA ASP A 124 6.14 7.62 2.93
C ASP A 124 6.87 8.93 3.23
N MET A 125 6.14 10.05 3.41
CA MET A 125 6.68 11.32 3.89
C MET A 125 7.29 11.17 5.29
N ALA A 126 6.59 10.53 6.23
CA ALA A 126 7.05 10.30 7.59
C ALA A 126 8.36 9.47 7.67
N LEU A 127 8.68 8.71 6.61
CA LEU A 127 9.84 7.85 6.53
C LEU A 127 11.00 8.43 5.70
N MET A 128 10.88 9.69 5.26
CA MET A 128 12.00 10.40 4.65
C MET A 128 13.15 10.58 5.65
N PRO A 129 14.43 10.47 5.21
CA PRO A 129 15.59 10.49 6.12
C PRO A 129 15.77 11.77 6.95
N ASP A 130 15.32 12.91 6.43
CA ASP A 130 15.50 14.23 7.04
C ASP A 130 14.22 14.73 7.77
N MET A 131 13.24 13.85 8.00
CA MET A 131 11.97 14.20 8.66
C MET A 131 12.17 14.42 10.18
N GLU A 132 11.64 15.53 10.72
CA GLU A 132 11.68 15.82 12.15
C GLU A 132 10.77 14.85 12.93
N ASP A 133 11.19 14.40 14.12
CA ASP A 133 10.43 13.45 14.94
C ASP A 133 8.99 13.90 15.24
N LYS A 134 8.79 15.21 15.46
CA LYS A 134 7.46 15.78 15.69
C LYS A 134 6.58 15.66 14.45
N GLN A 135 7.08 16.09 13.30
CA GLN A 135 6.36 16.02 12.01
C GLN A 135 6.11 14.57 11.59
N LYS A 136 7.08 13.69 11.81
CA LYS A 136 6.94 12.25 11.59
C LYS A 136 5.77 11.67 12.39
N LYS A 137 5.67 12.04 13.67
CA LYS A 137 4.55 11.63 14.51
C LYS A 137 3.23 12.16 13.97
N GLU A 138 3.14 13.45 13.66
CA GLU A 138 1.93 14.09 13.09
C GLU A 138 1.47 13.36 11.82
N LEU A 139 2.36 13.17 10.84
CA LEU A 139 2.08 12.46 9.59
C LEU A 139 1.63 11.01 9.80
N THR A 140 2.19 10.31 10.81
CA THR A 140 1.79 8.94 11.14
C THR A 140 0.36 8.87 11.63
N PHE A 141 -0.02 9.78 12.54
CA PHE A 141 -1.39 9.84 13.06
C PHE A 141 -2.38 10.34 11.99
N GLU A 142 -2.01 11.34 11.19
CA GLU A 142 -2.83 11.80 10.06
C GLU A 142 -3.07 10.69 9.03
N GLY A 143 -2.01 9.95 8.67
CA GLY A 143 -2.12 8.79 7.79
C GLY A 143 -3.17 7.79 8.28
N PHE A 144 -3.16 7.50 9.58
CA PHE A 144 -4.15 6.60 10.19
C PHE A 144 -5.58 7.16 10.15
N GLU A 145 -5.77 8.47 10.37
CA GLU A 145 -7.09 9.08 10.23
C GLU A 145 -7.61 9.05 8.79
N TYR A 146 -6.75 9.17 7.77
CA TYR A 146 -7.16 9.06 6.38
C TYR A 146 -7.65 7.64 6.01
N VAL A 147 -7.00 6.58 6.48
CA VAL A 147 -7.48 5.19 6.24
C VAL A 147 -8.74 4.85 7.02
N LYS A 148 -8.94 5.42 8.21
CA LYS A 148 -10.23 5.33 8.92
C LYS A 148 -11.35 5.93 8.08
N LYS A 149 -11.16 7.17 7.60
CA LYS A 149 -12.11 7.81 6.68
C LYS A 149 -12.31 6.99 5.40
N ALA A 150 -11.26 6.43 4.82
CA ALA A 150 -11.37 5.60 3.61
C ALA A 150 -12.34 4.42 3.81
N LEU A 151 -12.27 3.73 4.96
CA LEU A 151 -13.18 2.62 5.28
C LEU A 151 -14.58 3.07 5.69
N GLU A 152 -14.74 4.28 6.22
CA GLU A 152 -16.07 4.88 6.40
C GLU A 152 -16.76 5.15 5.05
N LYS A 153 -15.99 5.43 3.99
CA LYS A 153 -16.51 5.66 2.64
C LYS A 153 -16.74 4.37 1.86
N ASP A 154 -15.82 3.42 1.96
CA ASP A 154 -15.94 2.11 1.32
C ASP A 154 -15.28 1.00 2.16
N GLU A 155 -16.11 0.29 2.92
CA GLU A 155 -15.71 -0.88 3.71
C GLU A 155 -15.28 -2.09 2.86
N LYS A 156 -15.49 -2.05 1.54
CA LYS A 156 -15.09 -3.11 0.60
C LYS A 156 -13.81 -2.77 -0.16
N CYS A 157 -13.19 -1.62 0.12
CA CYS A 157 -11.91 -1.25 -0.47
C CYS A 157 -10.77 -2.08 0.17
N SER A 158 -10.28 -3.09 -0.57
CA SER A 158 -9.20 -3.97 -0.09
C SER A 158 -7.93 -3.18 0.26
N ALA A 159 -7.62 -2.13 -0.51
CA ALA A 159 -6.44 -1.30 -0.30
C ALA A 159 -6.56 -0.47 0.99
N ALA A 160 -7.74 0.05 1.30
CA ALA A 160 -7.99 0.75 2.55
C ALA A 160 -7.82 -0.17 3.75
N HIS A 161 -8.29 -1.42 3.69
CA HIS A 161 -8.05 -2.42 4.74
C HIS A 161 -6.55 -2.71 4.94
N LYS A 162 -5.79 -2.93 3.85
CA LYS A 162 -4.33 -3.11 3.92
C LYS A 162 -3.65 -1.91 4.59
N TRP A 163 -3.94 -0.70 4.12
CA TRP A 163 -3.32 0.51 4.65
C TRP A 163 -3.76 0.85 6.07
N TYR A 164 -4.98 0.47 6.47
CA TYR A 164 -5.42 0.54 7.86
C TYR A 164 -4.52 -0.30 8.77
N ALA A 165 -4.29 -1.56 8.42
CA ALA A 165 -3.41 -2.45 9.18
C ALA A 165 -1.98 -1.90 9.30
N ILE A 166 -1.42 -1.38 8.19
CA ILE A 166 -0.07 -0.79 8.16
C ILE A 166 0.00 0.46 9.04
N CYS A 167 -0.89 1.44 8.84
CA CYS A 167 -0.87 2.69 9.61
C CYS A 167 -1.18 2.46 11.10
N LEU A 168 -2.04 1.50 11.44
CA LEU A 168 -2.29 1.13 12.84
C LEU A 168 -1.04 0.53 13.50
N SER A 169 -0.26 -0.27 12.75
CA SER A 169 1.04 -0.75 13.22
C SER A 169 2.00 0.42 13.51
N ASP A 170 2.09 1.39 12.60
CA ASP A 170 2.96 2.56 12.77
C ASP A 170 2.54 3.44 13.95
N VAL A 171 1.24 3.69 14.13
CA VAL A 171 0.70 4.40 15.31
C VAL A 171 1.09 3.67 16.60
N GLY A 172 1.12 2.33 16.57
CA GLY A 172 1.57 1.50 17.67
C GLY A 172 2.97 1.85 18.20
N ASP A 173 3.88 2.34 17.36
CA ASP A 173 5.22 2.81 17.78
C ASP A 173 5.14 3.92 18.84
N TYR A 174 4.08 4.73 18.80
CA TYR A 174 3.87 5.85 19.70
C TYR A 174 3.01 5.52 20.93
N LEU A 175 2.34 4.36 20.94
CA LEU A 175 1.47 3.91 22.04
C LEU A 175 2.18 2.98 23.03
N GLY A 176 3.43 2.62 22.73
CA GLY A 176 4.23 1.68 23.52
C GLY A 176 3.73 0.23 23.39
N VAL A 177 4.40 -0.68 24.11
CA VAL A 177 4.21 -2.13 23.98
C VAL A 177 2.76 -2.56 24.22
N LYS A 178 2.07 -1.93 25.19
CA LYS A 178 0.67 -2.27 25.48
C LYS A 178 -0.26 -1.90 24.32
N GLY A 179 -0.11 -0.71 23.74
CA GLY A 179 -0.91 -0.31 22.57
C GLY A 179 -0.67 -1.23 21.38
N LYS A 180 0.59 -1.58 21.10
CA LYS A 180 0.94 -2.48 20.01
C LYS A 180 0.29 -3.85 20.09
N ILE A 181 0.39 -4.50 21.26
CA ILE A 181 -0.19 -5.85 21.43
C ILE A 181 -1.72 -5.77 21.38
N GLY A 182 -2.33 -4.72 21.94
CA GLY A 182 -3.77 -4.51 21.86
C GLY A 182 -4.28 -4.35 20.43
N ASN A 183 -3.51 -3.68 19.56
CA ASN A 183 -3.87 -3.46 18.17
C ASN A 183 -3.64 -4.68 17.26
N ALA A 184 -2.91 -5.70 17.72
CA ALA A 184 -2.47 -6.79 16.88
C ALA A 184 -3.62 -7.62 16.29
N TYR A 185 -4.73 -7.78 17.02
CA TYR A 185 -5.94 -8.45 16.52
C TYR A 185 -6.61 -7.63 15.42
N ILE A 186 -6.78 -6.32 15.65
CA ILE A 186 -7.36 -5.41 14.65
C ILE A 186 -6.52 -5.42 13.37
N ILE A 187 -5.19 -5.40 13.50
CA ILE A 187 -4.28 -5.50 12.35
C ILE A 187 -4.53 -6.79 11.56
N ARG A 188 -4.63 -7.93 12.25
CA ARG A 188 -4.93 -9.22 11.62
C ARG A 188 -6.27 -9.21 10.90
N ASP A 189 -7.33 -8.76 11.57
CA ASP A 189 -8.69 -8.73 11.01
C ASP A 189 -8.75 -7.91 9.71
N HIS A 190 -8.10 -6.74 9.69
CA HIS A 190 -8.03 -5.92 8.48
C HIS A 190 -7.18 -6.57 7.37
N LEU A 191 -6.10 -7.28 7.70
CA LEU A 191 -5.30 -8.00 6.70
C LEU A 191 -6.06 -9.19 6.11
N GLU A 192 -6.74 -9.98 6.95
CA GLU A 192 -7.61 -11.08 6.50
C GLU A 192 -8.71 -10.55 5.60
N LYS A 193 -9.35 -9.41 5.95
CA LYS A 193 -10.35 -8.78 5.10
C LYS A 193 -9.78 -8.25 3.79
N ALA A 194 -8.58 -7.65 3.81
CA ALA A 194 -7.90 -7.21 2.59
C ALA A 194 -7.62 -8.39 1.64
N ILE A 195 -7.21 -9.54 2.17
CA ILE A 195 -6.95 -10.76 1.40
C ILE A 195 -8.25 -11.39 0.88
N GLU A 196 -9.34 -11.37 1.66
CA GLU A 196 -10.66 -11.83 1.21
C GLU A 196 -11.15 -11.01 0.01
N LEU A 197 -11.02 -9.67 0.09
CA LEU A 197 -11.45 -8.74 -0.95
C LEU A 197 -10.53 -8.75 -2.18
N ASN A 198 -9.22 -8.95 -1.97
CA ASN A 198 -8.23 -9.06 -3.04
C ASN A 198 -7.19 -10.15 -2.74
N PRO A 199 -7.48 -11.42 -3.09
CA PRO A 199 -6.59 -12.54 -2.81
C PRO A 199 -5.31 -12.53 -3.66
N LYS A 200 -5.19 -11.61 -4.63
CA LYS A 200 -4.02 -11.44 -5.49
C LYS A 200 -3.06 -10.34 -5.00
N ASP A 201 -3.31 -9.75 -3.84
CA ASP A 201 -2.38 -8.79 -3.24
C ASP A 201 -1.29 -9.50 -2.44
N ALA A 202 -0.17 -9.83 -3.10
CA ALA A 202 0.99 -10.46 -2.49
C ALA A 202 1.54 -9.69 -1.28
N THR A 203 1.36 -8.36 -1.24
CA THR A 203 1.78 -7.53 -0.12
C THR A 203 0.95 -7.83 1.14
N SER A 204 -0.38 -7.91 1.03
CA SER A 204 -1.25 -8.23 2.17
C SER A 204 -0.97 -9.63 2.72
N LEU A 205 -0.76 -10.60 1.83
CA LEU A 205 -0.36 -11.97 2.19
C LEU A 205 0.98 -11.97 2.95
N HIS A 206 1.98 -11.27 2.43
CA HIS A 206 3.27 -11.17 3.10
C HIS A 206 3.19 -10.52 4.48
N ILE A 207 2.45 -9.42 4.63
CA ILE A 207 2.29 -8.75 5.93
C ILE A 207 1.62 -9.68 6.94
N LEU A 208 0.59 -10.43 6.53
CA LEU A 208 -0.06 -11.40 7.41
C LEU A 208 0.86 -12.59 7.76
N GLY A 209 1.68 -13.05 6.82
CA GLY A 209 2.74 -14.03 7.09
C GLY A 209 3.77 -13.51 8.10
N TYR A 210 4.16 -12.24 7.99
CA TYR A 210 5.07 -11.59 8.93
C TYR A 210 4.45 -11.50 10.32
N TRP A 211 3.18 -11.12 10.40
CA TRP A 211 2.41 -11.12 11.65
C TRP A 211 2.45 -12.51 12.29
N CYS A 212 2.14 -13.57 11.54
CA CYS A 212 2.17 -14.95 12.04
C CYS A 212 3.56 -15.34 12.56
N PHE A 213 4.61 -15.05 11.78
CA PHE A 213 5.99 -15.35 12.16
C PHE A 213 6.37 -14.64 13.47
N ALA A 214 6.04 -13.35 13.61
CA ALA A 214 6.38 -12.57 14.78
C ALA A 214 5.74 -13.15 16.05
N PHE A 215 4.47 -13.58 15.99
CA PHE A 215 3.79 -14.20 17.14
C PHE A 215 4.24 -15.64 17.40
N ALA A 216 4.65 -16.39 16.38
CA ALA A 216 5.26 -17.70 16.54
C ALA A 216 6.63 -17.63 17.23
N GLU A 217 7.42 -16.60 16.91
CA GLU A 217 8.76 -16.37 17.46
C GLU A 217 8.75 -15.88 18.92
N LEU A 218 7.62 -15.36 19.42
CA LEU A 218 7.54 -14.84 20.79
C LEU A 218 7.92 -15.92 21.83
N PRO A 219 8.97 -15.68 22.64
CA PRO A 219 9.34 -16.56 23.73
C PRO A 219 8.17 -16.82 24.68
N TRP A 220 8.09 -18.04 25.23
CA TRP A 220 6.98 -18.46 26.09
C TRP A 220 6.73 -17.51 27.28
N TYR A 221 7.78 -16.89 27.83
CA TYR A 221 7.65 -15.98 28.95
C TYR A 221 7.04 -14.63 28.53
N GLN A 222 7.36 -14.13 27.33
CA GLN A 222 6.74 -12.92 26.78
C GLN A 222 5.26 -13.16 26.52
N ARG A 223 4.89 -14.35 26.01
CA ARG A 223 3.48 -14.75 25.84
C ARG A 223 2.70 -14.77 27.15
N LYS A 224 3.29 -15.27 28.24
CA LYS A 224 2.65 -15.25 29.56
C LYS A 224 2.41 -13.83 30.08
N VAL A 225 3.38 -12.93 29.93
CA VAL A 225 3.22 -11.52 30.32
C VAL A 225 2.11 -10.86 29.51
N ALA A 226 2.06 -11.10 28.20
CA ALA A 226 0.99 -10.58 27.35
C ALA A 226 -0.39 -11.13 27.76
N ALA A 227 -0.50 -12.41 28.13
CA ALA A 227 -1.77 -13.00 28.57
C ALA A 227 -2.35 -12.35 29.84
N VAL A 228 -1.50 -11.91 30.77
CA VAL A 228 -1.93 -11.17 31.97
C VAL A 228 -2.57 -9.82 31.59
N ILE A 229 -2.10 -9.18 30.52
CA ILE A 229 -2.57 -7.85 30.11
C ILE A 229 -3.77 -7.93 29.16
N PHE A 230 -3.83 -8.92 28.27
CA PHE A 230 -4.77 -8.96 27.13
C PHE A 230 -5.81 -10.09 27.20
N SER A 231 -5.89 -10.82 28.32
CA SER A 231 -6.74 -12.02 28.52
C SER A 231 -6.36 -13.20 27.60
N SER A 232 -6.30 -12.99 26.28
CA SER A 232 -5.70 -13.89 25.30
C SER A 232 -4.78 -13.07 24.39
N PRO A 233 -3.45 -13.25 24.45
CA PRO A 233 -2.55 -12.57 23.53
C PRO A 233 -2.65 -13.25 22.14
N PRO A 234 -2.40 -12.52 21.04
CA PRO A 234 -2.40 -13.15 19.74
C PRO A 234 -1.34 -14.25 19.69
N VAL A 235 -1.71 -15.36 19.06
CA VAL A 235 -0.84 -16.53 18.87
C VAL A 235 -0.90 -16.96 17.41
N SER A 236 0.20 -17.50 16.93
CA SER A 236 0.31 -18.12 15.61
C SER A 236 1.47 -19.12 15.59
N THR A 237 1.66 -19.78 14.46
CA THR A 237 2.63 -20.84 14.22
C THR A 237 3.52 -20.51 13.02
N TYR A 238 4.68 -21.16 12.94
CA TYR A 238 5.55 -21.02 11.77
C TYR A 238 4.90 -21.62 10.51
N GLU A 239 4.05 -22.64 10.68
CA GLU A 239 3.28 -23.27 9.61
C GLU A 239 2.27 -22.29 8.98
N GLU A 240 1.54 -21.52 9.79
CA GLU A 240 0.64 -20.46 9.30
C GLU A 240 1.44 -19.37 8.56
N ALA A 241 2.56 -18.92 9.14
CA ALA A 241 3.43 -17.94 8.48
C ALA A 241 3.92 -18.45 7.12
N LEU A 242 4.35 -19.71 7.05
CA LEU A 242 4.82 -20.34 5.83
C LEU A 242 3.74 -20.35 4.74
N GLN A 243 2.49 -20.71 5.09
CA GLN A 243 1.38 -20.73 4.14
C GLN A 243 1.17 -19.36 3.47
N PHE A 244 1.18 -18.28 4.27
CA PHE A 244 1.00 -16.93 3.73
C PHE A 244 2.17 -16.47 2.88
N PHE A 245 3.41 -16.72 3.31
CA PHE A 245 4.59 -16.35 2.52
C PHE A 245 4.71 -17.13 1.20
N GLN A 246 4.34 -18.42 1.21
CA GLN A 246 4.27 -19.24 -0.01
C GLN A 246 3.19 -18.72 -0.94
N LYS A 247 2.00 -18.42 -0.42
CA LYS A 247 0.92 -17.88 -1.22
C LYS A 247 1.26 -16.52 -1.83
N ALA A 248 2.03 -15.69 -1.13
CA ALA A 248 2.56 -14.45 -1.68
C ALA A 248 3.47 -14.71 -2.91
N GLU A 249 4.38 -15.70 -2.84
CA GLU A 249 5.20 -16.11 -4.00
C GLU A 249 4.39 -16.77 -5.13
N GLU A 250 3.31 -17.49 -4.80
CA GLU A 250 2.44 -18.12 -5.82
C GLU A 250 1.68 -17.07 -6.62
N VAL A 251 1.24 -16.01 -5.94
CA VAL A 251 0.44 -14.92 -6.53
C VAL A 251 1.31 -13.97 -7.34
N ASP A 252 2.48 -13.60 -6.83
CA ASP A 252 3.44 -12.72 -7.51
C ASP A 252 4.88 -13.26 -7.29
N PRO A 253 5.39 -14.12 -8.17
CA PRO A 253 6.68 -14.76 -7.99
C PRO A 253 7.83 -13.75 -7.92
N ASN A 254 8.70 -13.90 -6.92
CA ASN A 254 9.89 -13.05 -6.77
C ASN A 254 9.57 -11.54 -6.67
N PHE A 255 8.39 -11.18 -6.15
CA PHE A 255 7.96 -9.79 -6.04
C PHE A 255 8.71 -8.97 -4.98
N TYR A 256 9.22 -9.64 -3.93
CA TYR A 256 9.77 -8.97 -2.76
C TYR A 256 10.86 -9.79 -2.07
N SER A 257 12.06 -9.21 -2.00
CA SER A 257 13.24 -9.84 -1.39
C SER A 257 13.01 -10.26 0.07
N LYS A 258 12.30 -9.44 0.86
CA LYS A 258 11.99 -9.73 2.26
C LYS A 258 11.10 -10.97 2.39
N ASN A 259 10.20 -11.23 1.43
CA ASN A 259 9.38 -12.45 1.45
C ASN A 259 10.24 -13.72 1.34
N LEU A 260 11.23 -13.72 0.42
CA LEU A 260 12.19 -14.82 0.27
C LEU A 260 13.02 -15.03 1.55
N LEU A 261 13.48 -13.94 2.16
CA LEU A 261 14.20 -14.01 3.42
C LEU A 261 13.35 -14.63 4.52
N MET A 262 12.09 -14.20 4.64
CA MET A 262 11.17 -14.72 5.64
C MET A 262 10.80 -16.19 5.39
N LEU A 263 10.66 -16.63 4.14
CA LEU A 263 10.54 -18.05 3.79
C LEU A 263 11.75 -18.84 4.32
N GLY A 264 12.97 -18.36 4.05
CA GLY A 264 14.20 -18.97 4.54
C GLY A 264 14.22 -19.10 6.08
N LYS A 265 13.92 -18.01 6.79
CA LYS A 265 13.86 -17.99 8.26
C LYS A 265 12.78 -18.90 8.82
N THR A 266 11.62 -18.97 8.17
CA THR A 266 10.50 -19.81 8.59
C THR A 266 10.86 -21.29 8.47
N TYR A 267 11.42 -21.71 7.33
CA TYR A 267 11.89 -23.10 7.16
C TYR A 267 12.96 -23.49 8.18
N LEU A 268 13.92 -22.60 8.47
CA LEU A 268 14.94 -22.87 9.51
C LEU A 268 14.31 -23.02 10.91
N SER A 269 13.30 -22.21 11.21
CA SER A 269 12.56 -22.28 12.48
C SER A 269 11.83 -23.62 12.61
N MET A 270 11.29 -24.13 11.51
CA MET A 270 10.67 -25.45 11.36
C MET A 270 11.67 -26.62 11.20
N LYS A 271 12.98 -26.36 11.32
CA LYS A 271 14.07 -27.34 11.17
C LYS A 271 14.22 -27.95 9.78
N GLU A 272 13.62 -27.35 8.75
CA GLU A 272 13.77 -27.73 7.35
C GLU A 272 14.98 -27.03 6.72
N LYS A 273 16.19 -27.47 7.10
CA LYS A 273 17.45 -26.79 6.75
C LYS A 273 17.66 -26.61 5.24
N GLU A 274 17.37 -27.63 4.43
CA GLU A 274 17.59 -27.58 2.97
C GLU A 274 16.73 -26.50 2.29
N LYS A 275 15.44 -26.45 2.61
CA LYS A 275 14.53 -25.40 2.11
C LYS A 275 14.92 -24.03 2.64
N GLY A 276 15.35 -23.95 3.91
CA GLY A 276 15.90 -22.73 4.49
C GLY A 276 17.07 -22.18 3.68
N LEU A 277 18.05 -23.03 3.36
CA LEU A 277 19.22 -22.66 2.53
C LEU A 277 18.81 -22.23 1.12
N LEU A 278 17.86 -22.92 0.49
CA LEU A 278 17.33 -22.56 -0.83
C LEU A 278 16.78 -21.12 -0.84
N PHE A 279 15.87 -20.78 0.07
CA PHE A 279 15.24 -19.47 0.09
C PHE A 279 16.17 -18.34 0.56
N LEU A 280 17.07 -18.61 1.51
CA LEU A 280 18.09 -17.63 1.87
C LEU A 280 19.07 -17.35 0.72
N THR A 281 19.39 -18.37 -0.08
CA THR A 281 20.23 -18.20 -1.28
C THR A 281 19.51 -17.34 -2.32
N ARG A 282 18.23 -17.59 -2.57
CA ARG A 282 17.39 -16.73 -3.42
C ARG A 282 17.31 -15.29 -2.91
N ALA A 283 17.14 -15.09 -1.60
CA ALA A 283 17.11 -13.75 -1.00
C ALA A 283 18.45 -13.01 -1.16
N LYS A 284 19.58 -13.71 -1.00
CA LYS A 284 20.93 -13.18 -1.26
C LYS A 284 21.11 -12.79 -2.72
N GLU A 285 20.60 -13.59 -3.66
CA GLU A 285 20.76 -13.39 -5.11
C GLU A 285 19.75 -12.41 -5.71
N TYR A 286 18.80 -11.93 -4.91
CA TYR A 286 17.80 -10.97 -5.34
C TYR A 286 18.46 -9.64 -5.77
N PRO A 287 18.09 -9.06 -6.93
CA PRO A 287 18.63 -7.77 -7.39
C PRO A 287 18.31 -6.63 -6.41
N ALA A 288 19.35 -6.03 -5.83
CA ALA A 288 19.17 -4.98 -4.84
C ALA A 288 18.84 -3.63 -5.48
N HIS A 289 17.57 -3.24 -5.46
CA HIS A 289 17.10 -1.95 -5.99
C HIS A 289 16.87 -0.92 -4.89
N THR A 290 16.43 -1.36 -3.72
CA THR A 290 16.10 -0.51 -2.57
C THR A 290 17.13 -0.66 -1.45
N LEU A 291 17.07 0.25 -0.45
CA LEU A 291 17.86 0.09 0.76
C LEU A 291 17.48 -1.18 1.53
N GLU A 292 16.19 -1.52 1.55
CA GLU A 292 15.70 -2.75 2.19
C GLU A 292 16.24 -4.00 1.51
N ASP A 293 16.31 -4.04 0.17
CA ASP A 293 16.92 -5.18 -0.54
C ASP A 293 18.39 -5.37 -0.14
N LYS A 294 19.12 -4.28 0.11
CA LYS A 294 20.51 -4.34 0.61
C LYS A 294 20.57 -4.87 2.05
N GLU A 295 19.64 -4.46 2.90
CA GLU A 295 19.50 -4.97 4.27
C GLU A 295 19.17 -6.47 4.25
N VAL A 296 18.24 -6.90 3.39
CA VAL A 296 17.86 -8.30 3.16
C VAL A 296 19.04 -9.13 2.66
N HIS A 297 19.76 -8.65 1.65
CA HIS A 297 20.96 -9.31 1.13
C HIS A 297 21.98 -9.55 2.25
N LYS A 298 22.26 -8.51 3.06
CA LYS A 298 23.19 -8.61 4.19
C LYS A 298 22.72 -9.66 5.22
N GLU A 299 21.46 -9.61 5.64
CA GLU A 299 20.88 -10.57 6.60
C GLU A 299 20.96 -12.01 6.06
N ALA A 300 20.63 -12.22 4.79
CA ALA A 300 20.71 -13.53 4.13
C ALA A 300 22.15 -14.07 4.10
N VAL A 301 23.13 -13.24 3.74
CA VAL A 301 24.56 -13.63 3.76
C VAL A 301 25.02 -14.02 5.16
N GLU A 302 24.65 -13.24 6.17
CA GLU A 302 25.02 -13.52 7.56
C GLU A 302 24.40 -14.82 8.08
N LEU A 303 23.13 -15.08 7.75
CA LEU A 303 22.46 -16.34 8.11
C LEU A 303 23.09 -17.53 7.41
N LEU A 304 23.37 -17.44 6.10
CA LEU A 304 24.01 -18.52 5.35
C LEU A 304 25.38 -18.89 5.92
N LYS A 305 26.19 -17.90 6.32
CA LYS A 305 27.50 -18.13 6.96
C LYS A 305 27.41 -18.90 8.28
N LYS A 306 26.30 -18.78 9.02
CA LYS A 306 26.08 -19.49 10.29
C LYS A 306 25.60 -20.94 10.10
N LEU A 307 25.21 -21.31 8.89
CA LEU A 307 24.63 -22.62 8.57
C LEU A 307 25.61 -23.60 7.91
N VAL A 308 26.75 -23.07 7.44
CA VAL A 308 27.93 -23.80 6.95
C VAL A 308 28.83 -24.12 8.13
#